data_AF-E3M142-F1
#
_entry.id   AF-E3M142-F1
#
_cell.length_a   1.000
_cell.length_b   1.000
_cell.length_c   1.000
_cell.angle_alpha   90.00
_cell.angle_beta   90.00
_cell.angle_gamma   90.00
#
_symmetry.space_group_name_H-M   'P 1'
#
loop_
_entity.id
_entity.type
_entity.pdbx_description
1 polymer ?
#
loop_
_entity_poly.entity_id
_entity_poly.type
_entity_poly.pdbx_seq_one_letter_code
_entity_poly.pdbx_strand_id
1 'polypeptide(L)'
;MSGILKLNFRGTVIHAEKSSLARHDGFSNLLAVSNQNPHLEPLFVDRDPKHFLKLLDYIRDKEILLPESEVEINEICEEARHFNLHYLIFKCQQKVENMKLKNKFRHLNGSAEILEAVGNSEKTVIIFYYTIDLSKESVPIQALEEFIDEYKHKYDIYFHKEEAIKWFSCKLISKTRVVNVLDANPKDIHFCLDEVRRILGTL
;
A
#
# COMPACT_ATOMS: atom_id res chain seq x y z
N MET A 1 -20.72 12.92 -22.86
CA MET A 1 -21.94 12.95 -22.03
C MET A 1 -21.80 14.07 -21.01
N SER A 2 -22.63 15.11 -21.06
CA SER A 2 -22.72 16.14 -20.02
C SER A 2 -24.04 15.95 -19.26
N GLY A 3 -24.01 16.05 -17.94
CA GLY A 3 -25.18 15.88 -17.09
C GLY A 3 -24.82 15.43 -15.69
N ILE A 4 -25.64 15.83 -14.72
CA ILE A 4 -25.54 15.37 -13.33
C ILE A 4 -26.42 14.14 -13.17
N LEU A 5 -25.93 13.13 -12.46
CA LEU A 5 -26.68 11.97 -12.00
C LEU A 5 -26.88 12.08 -10.48
N LYS A 6 -28.13 11.95 -10.03
CA LYS A 6 -28.47 11.87 -8.61
C LYS A 6 -28.51 10.41 -8.15
N LEU A 7 -27.71 10.08 -7.14
CA LEU A 7 -27.63 8.76 -6.52
C LEU A 7 -28.13 8.84 -5.08
N ASN A 8 -29.05 7.96 -4.67
CA ASN A 8 -29.59 7.89 -3.32
C ASN A 8 -29.01 6.68 -2.57
N PHE A 9 -28.10 6.96 -1.64
CA PHE A 9 -27.46 6.00 -0.74
C PHE A 9 -28.23 5.96 0.58
N ARG A 10 -29.26 5.09 0.66
CA ARG A 10 -30.06 4.86 1.89
C ARG A 10 -30.60 6.14 2.56
N GLY A 11 -31.01 7.12 1.77
CA GLY A 11 -31.52 8.43 2.22
C GLY A 11 -30.57 9.59 1.97
N THR A 12 -29.28 9.33 1.72
CA THR A 12 -28.29 10.35 1.38
C THR A 12 -28.18 10.51 -0.13
N VAL A 13 -28.59 11.68 -0.65
CA VAL A 13 -28.52 11.97 -2.09
C VAL A 13 -27.19 12.63 -2.44
N ILE A 14 -26.41 11.97 -3.30
CA ILE A 14 -25.14 12.47 -3.83
C ILE A 14 -25.31 12.81 -5.31
N HIS A 15 -24.73 13.95 -5.71
CA HIS A 15 -24.69 14.41 -7.10
C HIS A 15 -23.32 14.11 -7.69
N ALA A 16 -23.30 13.43 -8.84
CA ALA A 16 -22.06 13.12 -9.55
C ALA A 16 -22.19 13.50 -11.02
N GLU A 17 -21.12 13.97 -11.64
CA GLU A 17 -21.13 14.18 -13.08
C GLU A 17 -21.09 12.83 -13.81
N LYS A 18 -21.98 12.65 -14.79
CA LYS A 18 -21.99 11.46 -15.66
C LYS A 18 -20.64 11.27 -16.37
N SER A 19 -19.97 12.37 -16.73
CA SER A 19 -18.62 12.40 -17.30
C SER A 19 -17.56 11.81 -16.37
N SER A 20 -17.63 12.06 -15.06
CA SER A 20 -16.70 11.49 -14.07
C SER A 20 -16.93 10.00 -13.90
N LEU A 21 -18.18 9.58 -13.75
CA LEU A 21 -18.56 8.17 -13.62
C LEU A 21 -18.16 7.35 -14.85
N ALA A 22 -18.29 7.94 -16.05
CA ALA A 22 -17.93 7.30 -17.32
C ALA A 22 -16.41 7.05 -17.49
N ARG A 23 -15.56 7.55 -16.59
CA ARG A 23 -14.10 7.29 -16.61
C ARG A 23 -13.73 5.90 -16.10
N HIS A 24 -14.71 5.13 -15.62
CA HIS A 24 -14.47 3.79 -15.09
C HIS A 24 -15.69 2.88 -15.30
N ASP A 25 -15.46 1.68 -15.84
CA ASP A 25 -16.52 0.73 -16.20
C ASP A 25 -17.36 0.24 -15.01
N GLY A 26 -16.81 0.40 -13.81
CA GLY A 26 -17.49 0.14 -12.53
C GLY A 26 -18.84 0.84 -12.35
N PHE A 27 -19.06 1.96 -13.06
CA PHE A 27 -20.31 2.73 -12.99
C PHE A 27 -21.20 2.58 -14.23
N SER A 28 -20.82 1.73 -15.19
CA SER A 28 -21.54 1.56 -16.46
C SER A 28 -23.01 1.18 -16.28
N ASN A 29 -23.33 0.34 -15.29
CA ASN A 29 -24.72 -0.03 -15.00
C ASN A 29 -25.55 1.17 -14.52
N LEU A 30 -24.99 2.02 -13.64
CA LEU A 30 -25.69 3.23 -13.17
C LEU A 30 -25.94 4.21 -14.32
N LEU A 31 -24.95 4.38 -15.19
CA LEU A 31 -25.08 5.22 -16.38
C LEU A 31 -26.11 4.66 -17.36
N ALA A 32 -26.12 3.34 -17.59
CA ALA A 32 -27.08 2.69 -18.46
C ALA A 32 -28.52 2.87 -17.95
N VAL A 33 -28.76 2.62 -16.66
CA VAL A 33 -30.09 2.81 -16.04
C VAL A 33 -30.54 4.27 -16.13
N SER A 34 -29.65 5.23 -15.82
CA SER A 34 -29.96 6.66 -15.92
C SER A 34 -30.28 7.09 -17.36
N ASN A 35 -29.56 6.56 -18.35
CA ASN A 35 -29.77 6.91 -19.75
C ASN A 35 -31.07 6.30 -20.31
N GLN A 36 -31.43 5.08 -19.88
CA GLN A 36 -32.69 4.44 -20.26
C GLN A 36 -33.90 5.07 -19.58
N ASN A 37 -33.72 5.60 -18.36
CA ASN A 37 -34.82 6.13 -17.55
C ASN A 37 -34.46 7.49 -16.92
N PRO A 38 -34.45 8.59 -17.70
CA PRO A 38 -34.02 9.90 -17.20
C PRO A 38 -34.90 10.46 -16.06
N HIS A 39 -36.14 9.97 -15.95
CA HIS A 39 -37.10 10.40 -14.92
C HIS A 39 -37.00 9.60 -13.62
N LEU A 40 -36.19 8.53 -13.57
CA LEU A 40 -36.07 7.62 -12.42
C LEU A 40 -35.07 8.09 -11.36
N GLU A 41 -34.68 9.36 -11.40
CA GLU A 41 -33.77 9.95 -10.42
C GLU A 41 -34.49 10.36 -9.12
N PRO A 42 -33.86 10.16 -7.95
CA PRO A 42 -32.50 9.64 -7.77
C PRO A 42 -32.44 8.11 -7.88
N LEU A 43 -31.38 7.58 -8.52
CA LEU A 43 -31.16 6.13 -8.58
C LEU A 43 -30.75 5.62 -7.21
N PHE A 44 -31.47 4.62 -6.70
CA PHE A 44 -31.18 4.02 -5.41
C PHE A 44 -29.92 3.14 -5.49
N VAL A 45 -29.03 3.30 -4.51
CA VAL A 45 -27.83 2.49 -4.31
C VAL A 45 -27.85 1.97 -2.87
N ASP A 46 -27.95 0.65 -2.70
CA ASP A 46 -28.04 0.02 -1.37
C ASP A 46 -26.67 -0.12 -0.69
N ARG A 47 -25.96 1.02 -0.53
CA ARG A 47 -24.63 1.10 0.08
C ARG A 47 -24.55 2.26 1.07
N ASP A 48 -23.53 2.22 1.93
CA ASP A 48 -23.25 3.32 2.84
C ASP A 48 -22.62 4.50 2.07
N PRO A 49 -23.16 5.74 2.19
CA PRO A 49 -22.60 6.91 1.51
C PRO A 49 -21.20 7.32 2.00
N LYS A 50 -20.77 6.89 3.20
CA LYS A 50 -19.59 7.39 3.93
C LYS A 50 -18.35 7.60 3.05
N HIS A 51 -18.04 6.63 2.20
CA HIS A 51 -16.81 6.63 1.38
C HIS A 51 -17.02 6.99 -0.08
N PHE A 52 -18.26 7.17 -0.52
CA PHE A 52 -18.56 7.32 -1.94
C PHE A 52 -17.88 8.55 -2.57
N LEU A 53 -17.80 9.66 -1.83
CA LEU A 53 -17.10 10.87 -2.32
C LEU A 53 -15.61 10.61 -2.57
N LYS A 54 -14.95 9.81 -1.71
CA LYS A 54 -13.54 9.43 -1.92
C LYS A 54 -13.36 8.58 -3.18
N LEU A 55 -14.33 7.72 -3.49
CA LEU A 55 -14.34 6.95 -4.75
C LEU A 55 -14.52 7.87 -5.96
N LEU A 56 -15.34 8.92 -5.85
CA LEU A 56 -15.50 9.93 -6.90
C LEU A 56 -14.20 10.71 -7.14
N ASP A 57 -13.53 11.15 -6.08
CA ASP A 57 -12.22 11.82 -6.20
C ASP A 57 -11.20 10.90 -6.88
N TYR A 58 -11.17 9.62 -6.49
CA TYR A 58 -10.31 8.61 -7.11
C TYR A 58 -10.56 8.45 -8.62
N ILE A 59 -11.82 8.37 -9.08
CA ILE A 59 -12.09 8.22 -10.53
C ILE A 59 -11.84 9.52 -11.31
N ARG A 60 -11.92 10.68 -10.65
CA ARG A 60 -11.61 11.97 -11.27
C ARG A 60 -10.11 12.11 -11.49
N ASP A 61 -9.32 11.90 -10.45
CA ASP A 61 -7.91 12.31 -10.42
C ASP A 61 -6.93 11.11 -10.48
N LYS A 62 -7.43 9.87 -10.40
CA LYS A 62 -6.65 8.61 -10.25
C LYS A 62 -5.77 8.56 -8.99
N GLU A 63 -5.93 9.55 -8.12
CA GLU A 63 -5.29 9.66 -6.83
C GLU A 63 -6.32 9.60 -5.70
N ILE A 64 -5.90 9.01 -4.58
CA ILE A 64 -6.68 8.99 -3.37
C ILE A 64 -5.72 9.04 -2.19
N LEU A 65 -6.03 9.88 -1.22
CA LEU A 65 -5.38 9.88 0.07
C LEU A 65 -6.08 8.85 0.94
N LEU A 66 -5.49 7.65 1.04
CA LEU A 66 -6.01 6.62 1.93
C LEU A 66 -5.76 7.03 3.40
N PRO A 67 -6.73 6.80 4.30
CA PRO A 67 -6.59 7.12 5.70
C PRO A 67 -5.54 6.22 6.40
N GLU A 68 -5.17 6.57 7.63
CA GLU A 68 -4.28 5.76 8.48
C GLU A 68 -5.05 4.76 9.37
N SER A 69 -6.38 4.67 9.24
CA SER A 69 -7.19 3.69 9.97
C SER A 69 -7.39 2.44 9.12
N GLU A 70 -6.93 1.29 9.59
CA GLU A 70 -7.12 0.00 8.89
C GLU A 70 -8.61 -0.30 8.68
N VAL A 71 -9.46 0.01 9.68
CA VAL A 71 -10.92 -0.14 9.57
C VAL A 71 -11.46 0.72 8.43
N GLU A 72 -11.06 1.99 8.36
CA GLU A 72 -11.54 2.90 7.33
C GLU A 72 -11.02 2.52 5.94
N ILE A 73 -9.77 2.03 5.82
CA ILE A 73 -9.23 1.49 4.57
C ILE A 73 -10.05 0.27 4.12
N ASN A 74 -10.38 -0.63 5.04
CA ASN A 74 -11.18 -1.82 4.72
C ASN A 74 -12.58 -1.44 4.24
N GLU A 75 -13.24 -0.48 4.88
CA GLU A 75 -14.52 0.06 4.41
C GLU A 75 -14.41 0.64 2.99
N ILE A 76 -13.38 1.45 2.69
CA ILE A 76 -13.13 1.97 1.34
C ILE A 76 -12.87 0.83 0.35
N CYS A 77 -12.16 -0.21 0.76
CA CYS A 77 -11.86 -1.38 -0.06
C CYS A 77 -13.12 -2.19 -0.39
N GLU A 78 -14.08 -2.31 0.53
CA GLU A 78 -15.38 -2.93 0.27
C GLU A 78 -16.19 -2.14 -0.77
N GLU A 79 -16.23 -0.80 -0.67
CA GLU A 79 -16.88 0.02 -1.71
C GLU A 79 -16.15 -0.09 -3.06
N ALA A 80 -14.81 -0.09 -3.03
CA ALA A 80 -14.00 -0.28 -4.24
C ALA A 80 -14.29 -1.63 -4.92
N ARG A 81 -14.50 -2.72 -4.15
CA ARG A 81 -14.94 -4.02 -4.67
C ARG A 81 -16.34 -3.94 -5.28
N HIS A 82 -17.28 -3.29 -4.60
CA HIS A 82 -18.65 -3.13 -5.11
C HIS A 82 -18.69 -2.46 -6.49
N PHE A 83 -17.88 -1.42 -6.69
CA PHE A 83 -17.77 -0.71 -7.96
C PHE A 83 -16.63 -1.24 -8.87
N ASN A 84 -16.07 -2.42 -8.60
CA ASN A 84 -15.00 -3.05 -9.38
C ASN A 84 -13.79 -2.14 -9.68
N LEU A 85 -13.40 -1.29 -8.72
CA LEU A 85 -12.27 -0.36 -8.84
C LEU A 85 -10.94 -1.08 -8.54
N HIS A 86 -10.52 -2.00 -9.41
CA HIS A 86 -9.40 -2.92 -9.15
C HIS A 86 -8.10 -2.26 -8.66
N TYR A 87 -7.70 -1.15 -9.27
CA TYR A 87 -6.48 -0.45 -8.84
C TYR A 87 -6.63 0.24 -7.46
N LEU A 88 -7.84 0.66 -7.09
CA LEU A 88 -8.12 1.16 -5.74
C LEU A 88 -8.09 0.03 -4.70
N ILE A 89 -8.61 -1.14 -5.04
CA ILE A 89 -8.53 -2.35 -4.20
C ILE A 89 -7.06 -2.69 -3.91
N PHE A 90 -6.22 -2.69 -4.96
CA PHE A 90 -4.79 -2.88 -4.84
C PHE A 90 -4.14 -1.84 -3.92
N LYS A 91 -4.45 -0.54 -4.10
CA LYS A 91 -3.93 0.52 -3.21
C LYS A 91 -4.33 0.32 -1.75
N CYS A 92 -5.59 -0.07 -1.49
CA CYS A 92 -6.08 -0.33 -0.12
C CYS A 92 -5.30 -1.47 0.54
N GLN A 93 -5.19 -2.60 -0.16
CA GLN A 93 -4.44 -3.76 0.33
C GLN A 93 -2.95 -3.41 0.57
N GLN A 94 -2.34 -2.65 -0.33
CA GLN A 94 -0.94 -2.25 -0.21
C GLN A 94 -0.72 -1.35 1.01
N LYS A 95 -1.66 -0.43 1.28
CA LYS A 95 -1.63 0.44 2.45
C LYS A 95 -1.73 -0.35 3.75
N VAL A 96 -2.64 -1.33 3.83
CA VAL A 96 -2.80 -2.20 5.01
C VAL A 96 -1.54 -3.00 5.29
N GLU A 97 -0.97 -3.65 4.27
CA GLU A 97 0.29 -4.40 4.43
C GLU A 97 1.45 -3.49 4.86
N ASN A 98 1.52 -2.26 4.33
CA ASN A 98 2.52 -1.29 4.75
C ASN A 98 2.37 -0.91 6.23
N MET A 99 1.13 -0.69 6.68
CA MET A 99 0.86 -0.38 8.09
C MET A 99 1.25 -1.52 9.01
N LYS A 100 0.96 -2.77 8.63
CA LYS A 100 1.38 -3.96 9.39
C LYS A 100 2.89 -4.01 9.57
N LEU A 101 3.65 -3.82 8.50
CA LEU A 101 5.12 -3.81 8.54
C LEU A 101 5.67 -2.65 9.37
N LYS A 102 5.14 -1.44 9.18
CA LYS A 102 5.54 -0.25 9.94
C LYS A 102 5.28 -0.36 11.44
N ASN A 103 4.16 -0.97 11.83
CA ASN A 103 3.81 -1.17 13.23
C ASN A 103 4.65 -2.25 13.90
N LYS A 104 5.19 -3.18 13.12
CA LYS A 104 5.90 -4.35 13.62
C LYS A 104 7.41 -4.19 13.67
N PHE A 105 7.97 -3.40 12.76
CA PHE A 105 9.42 -3.23 12.63
C PHE A 105 9.87 -1.77 12.73
N ARG A 106 11.13 -1.56 13.11
CA ARG A 106 11.74 -0.23 13.19
C ARG A 106 11.89 0.35 11.78
N HIS A 107 10.97 1.22 11.40
CA HIS A 107 10.90 1.78 10.05
C HIS A 107 11.57 3.16 9.97
N LEU A 108 12.29 3.42 8.88
CA LEU A 108 12.92 4.70 8.57
C LEU A 108 12.21 5.34 7.37
N ASN A 109 11.80 6.60 7.46
CA ASN A 109 11.00 7.27 6.41
C ASN A 109 11.82 8.12 5.42
N GLY A 110 13.14 8.18 5.58
CA GLY A 110 13.99 8.95 4.65
C GLY A 110 15.46 8.94 5.00
N SER A 111 16.25 9.60 4.15
CA SER A 111 17.72 9.65 4.28
C SER A 111 18.19 10.28 5.60
N ALA A 112 17.48 11.27 6.13
CA ALA A 112 17.81 11.89 7.42
C ALA A 112 17.73 10.88 8.57
N GLU A 113 16.64 10.11 8.67
CA GLU A 113 16.46 9.07 9.69
C GLU A 113 17.49 7.94 9.51
N ILE A 114 17.86 7.59 8.27
CA ILE A 114 18.93 6.62 7.99
C ILE A 114 20.27 7.12 8.53
N LEU A 115 20.63 8.37 8.27
CA LEU A 115 21.89 8.96 8.75
C LEU A 115 21.92 9.03 10.28
N GLU A 116 20.81 9.41 10.90
CA GLU A 116 20.67 9.43 12.35
C GLU A 116 20.82 8.03 12.96
N ALA A 117 20.12 7.03 12.41
CA ALA A 117 20.20 5.64 12.86
C ALA A 117 21.63 5.10 12.77
N VAL A 118 22.36 5.40 11.70
CA VAL A 118 23.76 4.99 11.52
C VAL A 118 24.71 5.75 12.45
N GLY A 119 24.51 7.06 12.61
CA GLY A 119 25.35 7.91 13.46
C GLY A 119 25.25 7.56 14.94
N ASN A 120 24.04 7.25 15.41
CA ASN A 120 23.73 6.96 16.82
C ASN A 120 23.96 5.50 17.20
N SER A 121 24.15 4.60 16.23
CA SER A 121 24.38 3.18 16.49
C SER A 121 25.85 2.89 16.84
N GLU A 122 26.06 2.13 17.91
CA GLU A 122 27.36 1.54 18.25
C GLU A 122 27.57 0.19 17.54
N LYS A 123 26.50 -0.41 17.04
CA LYS A 123 26.55 -1.62 16.21
C LYS A 123 26.58 -1.25 14.73
N THR A 124 27.02 -2.20 13.91
CA THR A 124 26.76 -2.12 12.48
C THR A 124 25.25 -2.17 12.23
N VAL A 125 24.76 -1.28 11.37
CA VAL A 125 23.35 -1.15 11.02
C VAL A 125 23.03 -2.01 9.79
N ILE A 126 21.93 -2.75 9.84
CA ILE A 126 21.34 -3.43 8.69
C ILE A 126 20.08 -2.71 8.30
N ILE A 127 19.97 -2.32 7.02
CA ILE A 127 18.76 -1.70 6.48
C ILE A 127 18.22 -2.59 5.38
N PHE A 128 17.00 -3.10 5.59
CA PHE A 128 16.20 -3.76 4.58
C PHE A 128 15.39 -2.73 3.81
N TYR A 129 15.62 -2.66 2.50
CA TYR A 129 14.85 -1.85 1.58
C TYR A 129 13.78 -2.72 0.94
N TYR A 130 12.53 -2.30 0.98
CA TYR A 130 11.44 -3.10 0.45
C TYR A 130 10.43 -2.27 -0.34
N THR A 131 9.79 -2.92 -1.30
CA THR A 131 8.55 -2.45 -1.92
C THR A 131 7.45 -3.48 -1.68
N ILE A 132 6.20 -3.02 -1.60
CA ILE A 132 5.04 -3.91 -1.44
C ILE A 132 4.42 -4.06 -2.81
N ASP A 133 4.62 -5.23 -3.41
CA ASP A 133 3.97 -5.63 -4.64
C ASP A 133 3.01 -6.77 -4.33
N LEU A 134 1.70 -6.49 -4.41
CA LEU A 134 0.68 -7.51 -4.11
C LEU A 134 0.54 -8.56 -5.23
N SER A 135 1.20 -8.38 -6.37
CA SER A 135 1.32 -9.44 -7.38
C SER A 135 2.37 -10.50 -6.98
N LYS A 136 3.17 -10.20 -5.96
CA LYS A 136 4.23 -11.03 -5.41
C LYS A 136 3.79 -11.63 -4.07
N GLU A 137 4.55 -12.62 -3.60
CA GLU A 137 4.25 -13.29 -2.33
C GLU A 137 4.22 -12.26 -1.18
N SER A 138 3.28 -12.43 -0.25
CA SER A 138 3.20 -11.57 0.94
C SER A 138 4.52 -11.59 1.68
N VAL A 139 4.95 -10.45 2.22
CA VAL A 139 6.14 -10.40 3.09
C VAL A 139 5.92 -11.33 4.29
N PRO A 140 6.69 -12.41 4.48
CA PRO A 140 6.54 -13.37 5.56
C PRO A 140 7.11 -12.73 6.82
N ILE A 141 6.22 -12.04 7.51
CA ILE A 141 6.49 -11.33 8.76
C ILE A 141 7.22 -12.24 9.76
N GLN A 142 6.81 -13.51 9.87
CA GLN A 142 7.43 -14.46 10.78
C GLN A 142 8.91 -14.71 10.45
N ALA A 143 9.27 -14.90 9.18
CA ALA A 143 10.66 -15.12 8.80
C ALA A 143 11.54 -13.90 9.09
N LEU A 144 10.98 -12.69 8.94
CA LEU A 144 11.65 -11.45 9.34
C LEU A 144 11.82 -11.33 10.85
N GLU A 145 10.81 -11.73 11.64
CA GLU A 145 10.92 -11.76 13.11
C GLU A 145 12.02 -12.71 13.56
N GLU A 146 12.04 -13.94 13.03
CA GLU A 146 13.06 -14.94 13.33
C GLU A 146 14.47 -14.41 13.01
N PHE A 147 14.63 -13.77 11.84
CA PHE A 147 15.89 -13.13 11.47
C PHE A 147 16.28 -12.00 12.43
N ILE A 148 15.34 -11.13 12.81
CA ILE A 148 15.61 -10.05 13.74
C ILE A 148 16.04 -10.62 15.10
N ASP A 149 15.34 -11.62 15.61
CA ASP A 149 15.68 -12.25 16.89
C ASP A 149 17.07 -12.89 16.88
N GLU A 150 17.42 -13.53 15.77
CA GLU A 150 18.74 -14.11 15.53
C GLU A 150 19.85 -13.04 15.58
N TYR A 151 19.66 -11.89 14.93
CA TYR A 151 20.76 -10.94 14.66
C TYR A 151 20.73 -9.64 15.47
N LYS A 152 19.64 -9.28 16.16
CA LYS A 152 19.48 -8.01 16.91
C LYS A 152 20.53 -7.78 18.00
N HIS A 153 21.15 -8.85 18.49
CA HIS A 153 22.21 -8.75 19.49
C HIS A 153 23.53 -8.23 18.89
N LYS A 154 23.83 -8.54 17.62
CA LYS A 154 25.06 -8.12 16.90
C LYS A 154 24.84 -6.87 16.02
N TYR A 155 23.64 -6.68 15.50
CA TYR A 155 23.32 -5.61 14.55
C TYR A 155 22.10 -4.80 14.98
N ASP A 156 22.07 -3.53 14.57
CA ASP A 156 20.86 -2.71 14.65
C ASP A 156 20.10 -2.80 13.33
N ILE A 157 18.88 -3.33 13.36
CA ILE A 157 18.13 -3.70 12.16
C ILE A 157 16.96 -2.74 11.95
N TYR A 158 16.84 -2.20 10.74
CA TYR A 158 15.79 -1.27 10.32
C TYR A 158 15.23 -1.62 8.95
N PHE A 159 14.07 -1.04 8.65
CA PHE A 159 13.35 -1.22 7.39
C PHE A 159 13.08 0.13 6.74
N HIS A 160 13.20 0.20 5.42
CA HIS A 160 12.91 1.40 4.64
C HIS A 160 12.11 1.03 3.41
N LYS A 161 10.88 1.55 3.31
CA LYS A 161 10.09 1.44 2.09
C LYS A 161 10.72 2.32 1.00
N GLU A 162 11.03 1.72 -0.15
CA GLU A 162 11.49 2.44 -1.34
C GLU A 162 10.35 2.54 -2.39
N GLU A 163 10.42 3.50 -3.31
CA GLU A 163 9.48 3.62 -4.44
C GLU A 163 10.01 2.94 -5.72
N ALA A 164 11.18 2.30 -5.65
CA ALA A 164 11.93 1.80 -6.80
C ALA A 164 11.60 0.35 -7.21
N ILE A 165 12.16 -0.07 -8.35
CA ILE A 165 11.86 -1.30 -9.13
C ILE A 165 12.17 -2.63 -8.39
N LYS A 166 12.93 -2.60 -7.28
CA LYS A 166 13.35 -3.82 -6.58
C LYS A 166 12.37 -4.19 -5.47
N TRP A 167 11.92 -5.44 -5.46
CA TRP A 167 11.04 -5.95 -4.40
C TRP A 167 11.70 -5.87 -3.03
N PHE A 168 12.93 -6.36 -2.90
CA PHE A 168 13.62 -6.44 -1.62
C PHE A 168 15.13 -6.35 -1.82
N SER A 169 15.81 -5.55 -1.01
CA SER A 169 17.27 -5.45 -1.00
C SER A 169 17.79 -5.15 0.41
N CYS A 170 19.08 -5.37 0.64
CA CYS A 170 19.67 -5.23 1.98
C CYS A 170 21.03 -4.56 1.91
N LYS A 171 21.25 -3.58 2.80
CA LYS A 171 22.55 -2.90 2.97
C LYS A 171 23.03 -3.03 4.41
N LEU A 172 24.32 -3.31 4.55
CA LEU A 172 25.05 -3.26 5.81
C LEU A 172 25.79 -1.92 5.86
N ILE A 173 25.54 -1.13 6.89
CA ILE A 173 26.08 0.22 7.02
C ILE A 173 26.77 0.35 8.38
N SER A 174 28.02 0.77 8.35
CA SER A 174 28.81 1.15 9.52
C SER A 174 29.31 2.58 9.35
N LYS A 175 29.85 3.18 10.43
CA LYS A 175 30.41 4.54 10.40
C LYS A 175 31.50 4.74 9.33
N THR A 176 32.16 3.66 8.90
CA THR A 176 33.29 3.72 7.96
C THR A 176 33.05 3.01 6.63
N ARG A 177 31.99 2.20 6.51
CA ARG A 177 31.78 1.34 5.34
C ARG A 177 30.31 1.07 5.08
N VAL A 178 29.94 1.11 3.80
CA VAL A 178 28.67 0.59 3.27
C VAL A 178 28.97 -0.66 2.45
N VAL A 179 28.22 -1.73 2.70
CA VAL A 179 28.26 -2.98 1.93
C VAL A 179 26.85 -3.29 1.44
N ASN A 180 26.68 -3.39 0.12
CA ASN A 180 25.45 -3.93 -0.44
C ASN A 180 25.48 -5.45 -0.22
N VAL A 181 24.57 -5.97 0.61
CA VAL A 181 24.51 -7.39 0.97
C VAL A 181 23.68 -8.14 -0.07
N LEU A 182 22.60 -7.52 -0.53
CA LEU A 182 21.73 -8.13 -1.53
C LEU A 182 21.22 -7.04 -2.48
N ASP A 183 21.47 -7.20 -3.77
CA ASP A 183 21.07 -6.25 -4.83
C ASP A 183 20.21 -6.90 -5.94
N ALA A 184 19.66 -8.09 -5.66
CA ALA A 184 18.91 -8.89 -6.63
C ALA A 184 17.41 -8.56 -6.64
N ASN A 185 16.72 -8.98 -7.72
CA ASN A 185 15.26 -9.08 -7.79
C ASN A 185 14.91 -10.54 -7.46
N PRO A 186 14.78 -10.88 -6.17
CA PRO A 186 14.77 -12.26 -5.71
C PRO A 186 13.45 -12.94 -6.03
N LYS A 187 13.46 -14.29 -6.13
CA LYS A 187 12.24 -15.09 -6.38
C LYS A 187 11.25 -14.95 -5.23
N ASP A 188 11.77 -14.99 -4.01
CA ASP A 188 11.06 -14.82 -2.75
C ASP A 188 12.02 -14.26 -1.69
N ILE A 189 11.47 -13.88 -0.54
CA ILE A 189 12.21 -13.28 0.57
C ILE A 189 12.92 -14.32 1.46
N HIS A 190 12.52 -15.60 1.47
CA HIS A 190 13.24 -16.63 2.21
C HIS A 190 14.64 -16.79 1.63
N PHE A 191 14.73 -16.85 0.30
CA PHE A 191 15.99 -16.81 -0.43
C PHE A 191 16.82 -15.57 -0.09
N CYS A 192 16.18 -14.40 0.07
CA CYS A 192 16.89 -13.18 0.48
C CYS A 192 17.52 -13.33 1.86
N LEU A 193 16.75 -13.80 2.83
CA LEU A 193 17.20 -13.91 4.21
C LEU A 193 18.32 -14.95 4.33
N ASP A 194 18.23 -16.06 3.61
CA ASP A 194 19.28 -17.08 3.58
C ASP A 194 20.57 -16.55 2.95
N GLU A 195 20.47 -15.76 1.88
CA GLU A 195 21.65 -15.14 1.28
C GLU A 195 22.27 -14.08 2.21
N VAL A 196 21.44 -13.30 2.91
CA VAL A 196 21.91 -12.37 3.93
C VAL A 196 22.60 -13.13 5.07
N ARG A 197 22.01 -14.21 5.60
CA ARG A 197 22.64 -15.08 6.61
C ARG A 197 24.01 -15.58 6.15
N ARG A 198 24.09 -16.08 4.91
CA ARG A 198 25.33 -16.57 4.32
C ARG A 198 26.42 -15.49 4.33
N ILE A 199 26.08 -14.27 3.91
CA ILE A 199 27.04 -13.16 3.88
C ILE A 199 27.42 -12.71 5.30
N LEU A 200 26.45 -12.57 6.20
CA LEU A 200 26.70 -12.20 7.60
C LEU A 200 27.57 -13.24 8.34
N GLY A 201 27.44 -14.53 8.01
CA GLY A 201 28.28 -15.59 8.57
C GLY A 201 29.73 -15.56 8.07
N THR A 202 30.01 -14.87 6.98
CA THR A 202 31.37 -14.66 6.44
C THR A 202 32.03 -13.36 6.91
N LEU A 203 31.32 -12.51 7.67
CA LEU A 203 31.75 -11.19 8.14
C LEU A 203 32.01 -11.17 9.67
#